data_AF-A0A953DWP8-F1
#
_entry.id   AF-A0A953DWP8-F1
#
_cell.length_a   1.000
_cell.length_b   1.000
_cell.length_c   1.000
_cell.angle_alpha   90.00
_cell.angle_beta   90.00
_cell.angle_gamma   90.00
#
_symmetry.space_group_name_H-M   'P 1'
#
loop_
_entity.id
_entity.type
_entity.pdbx_description
1 polymer ?
#
loop_
_entity_poly.entity_id
_entity_poly.type
_entity_poly.pdbx_seq_one_letter_code
_entity_poly.pdbx_strand_id
1 'polypeptide(L)' 'MGEKNPVALFVCSALGIIPVAGWIGRATEELADRVGQGLGGLLNATFGNAAELIIGGIALSKG' A
#
# COMPACT_ATOMS: atom_id res chain seq x y z
N MET A 1 -14.76 27.24 -6.30
CA MET A 1 -14.18 25.96 -5.84
C MET A 1 -12.92 26.31 -5.06
N GLY A 2 -12.89 26.02 -3.75
CA GLY A 2 -11.82 26.49 -2.86
C GLY A 2 -10.43 26.02 -3.30
N GLU A 3 -9.42 26.85 -3.06
CA GLU A 3 -8.02 26.50 -3.33
C GLU A 3 -7.66 25.18 -2.65
N LYS A 4 -7.23 24.20 -3.44
CA LYS A 4 -6.68 22.96 -2.93
C LYS A 4 -5.28 23.27 -2.40
N ASN A 5 -5.11 23.31 -1.08
CA ASN A 5 -3.78 23.39 -0.50
C ASN A 5 -3.03 22.08 -0.80
N PRO A 6 -2.01 22.08 -1.66
CA PRO A 6 -1.36 20.85 -2.12
C PRO A 6 -0.61 20.15 -0.99
N VAL A 7 -0.06 20.91 -0.04
CA VAL A 7 0.65 20.37 1.13
C VAL A 7 -0.35 19.66 2.04
N ALA A 8 -1.49 20.28 2.33
CA ALA A 8 -2.53 19.67 3.15
C ALA A 8 -3.07 18.39 2.49
N LEU A 9 -3.30 18.41 1.16
CA LEU A 9 -3.76 17.24 0.41
C LEU A 9 -2.73 16.10 0.47
N PHE A 10 -1.44 16.40 0.31
CA PHE A 10 -0.35 15.43 0.40
C PHE A 10 -0.29 14.80 1.80
N VAL A 11 -0.27 15.61 2.85
CA VAL A 11 -0.20 15.15 4.24
C VAL A 11 -1.41 14.30 4.60
N CYS A 12 -2.63 14.76 4.29
CA CYS A 12 -3.84 13.99 4.56
C CYS A 12 -3.87 12.65 3.80
N SER A 13 -3.40 12.63 2.54
CA SER A 13 -3.31 11.40 1.76
C SER A 13 -2.28 10.42 2.33
N ALA A 14 -1.10 10.91 2.72
CA ALA A 14 -0.06 10.10 3.35
C ALA A 14 -0.53 9.49 4.67
N LEU A 15 -1.17 10.31 5.53
CA LEU A 15 -1.75 9.85 6.80
C LEU A 15 -2.87 8.83 6.59
N GLY A 16 -3.64 8.93 5.51
CA GLY A 16 -4.66 7.94 5.16
C GLY A 16 -4.08 6.61 4.67
N ILE A 17 -2.98 6.65 3.93
CA ILE A 17 -2.34 5.44 3.36
C ILE A 17 -1.66 4.60 4.44
N ILE A 18 -0.97 5.21 5.41
CA ILE A 18 -0.21 4.51 6.46
C ILE A 18 -1.03 3.41 7.20
N PRO A 19 -2.20 3.71 7.79
CA PRO A 19 -2.98 2.69 8.51
C PRO A 19 -3.53 1.61 7.57
N VAL A 20 -3.91 1.98 6.35
CA VAL A 20 -4.43 1.05 5.35
C VAL A 20 -3.34 0.06 4.91
N ALA A 21 -2.11 0.54 4.69
CA ALA A 21 -0.97 -0.31 4.38
C ALA A 21 -0.70 -1.31 5.53
N GLY A 22 -0.77 -0.85 6.78
CA GLY A 22 -0.63 -1.72 7.96
C GLY A 22 -1.77 -2.75 8.12
N TRP A 23 -2.98 -2.48 7.63
CA TRP A 23 -4.06 -3.47 7.59
C TRP A 23 -3.87 -4.48 6.46
N ILE A 24 -3.47 -4.04 5.27
CA ILE A 24 -3.20 -4.93 4.14
C ILE A 24 -2.07 -5.90 4.49
N GLY A 25 -0.98 -5.42 5.10
CA GLY A 25 0.14 -6.27 5.53
C GLY A 25 -0.32 -7.38 6.47
N ARG A 26 -1.06 -7.04 7.54
CA ARG A 26 -1.59 -8.02 8.51
C ARG A 26 -2.57 -9.00 7.87
N ALA A 27 -3.46 -8.52 7.00
CA ALA A 27 -4.40 -9.38 6.29
C ALA A 27 -3.66 -10.35 5.35
N THR A 28 -2.56 -9.90 4.73
CA THR A 28 -1.73 -10.71 3.84
C THR A 28 -1.00 -11.81 4.60
N GLU A 29 -0.45 -11.49 5.78
CA GLU A 29 0.23 -12.45 6.65
C GLU A 29 -0.73 -13.56 7.11
N GLU A 30 -1.91 -13.18 7.59
CA GLU A 30 -2.99 -14.13 7.94
C GLU A 30 -3.45 -14.99 6.77
N LEU A 31 -3.47 -14.45 5.56
CA LEU A 31 -3.84 -15.21 4.36
C LEU A 31 -2.70 -16.15 3.94
N ALA A 32 -1.46 -15.69 4.01
CA ALA A 32 -0.25 -16.44 3.67
C ALA A 32 -0.11 -17.71 4.51
N ASP A 33 -0.42 -17.61 5.81
CA ASP A 33 -0.41 -18.74 6.74
C ASP A 33 -1.42 -19.84 6.36
N ARG A 34 -2.50 -19.48 5.65
CA ARG A 34 -3.56 -20.42 5.26
C ARG A 34 -3.34 -21.10 3.91
N VAL A 35 -2.56 -20.50 3.01
CA VAL A 35 -2.40 -20.98 1.63
C VAL A 35 -1.10 -21.76 1.39
N GLY A 36 -0.25 -21.89 2.40
CA GLY A 36 1.00 -22.64 2.36
C GLY A 36 2.21 -21.85 1.83
N GLN A 37 3.43 -22.38 2.03
CA GLN A 37 4.69 -21.64 1.82
C GLN A 37 4.83 -20.95 0.45
N GLY A 38 4.50 -21.65 -0.65
CA GLY A 38 4.69 -21.11 -2.00
C GLY A 38 3.77 -19.93 -2.32
N LEU A 39 2.46 -20.12 -2.14
CA LEU A 39 1.46 -19.08 -2.37
C LEU A 39 1.52 -17.98 -1.31
N GLY A 40 1.85 -18.33 -0.07
CA GLY A 40 2.03 -17.37 1.03
C GLY A 40 3.23 -16.45 0.80
N GLY A 41 4.35 -16.99 0.31
CA GLY A 41 5.50 -16.18 -0.09
C GLY A 41 5.17 -15.21 -1.23
N LEU A 42 4.41 -15.64 -2.23
CA LEU A 42 3.95 -14.78 -3.33
C LEU A 42 3.01 -13.67 -2.84
N LEU A 43 2.05 -14.00 -1.97
CA LEU A 43 1.14 -13.04 -1.36
C LEU A 43 1.90 -11.99 -0.54
N ASN A 44 2.84 -12.41 0.31
CA ASN A 44 3.62 -11.49 1.13
C ASN A 44 4.48 -10.55 0.26
N ALA A 45 5.16 -11.10 -0.76
CA ALA A 45 5.95 -10.28 -1.68
C ALA A 45 5.12 -9.22 -2.42
N THR A 46 3.88 -9.56 -2.81
CA THR A 46 2.99 -8.67 -3.57
C THR A 46 2.19 -7.72 -2.69
N PHE A 47 1.34 -8.26 -1.81
CA PHE A 47 0.44 -7.47 -0.99
C PHE A 47 1.11 -6.89 0.25
N GLY A 48 2.15 -7.54 0.80
CA GLY A 48 2.95 -6.99 1.90
C GLY A 48 3.72 -5.72 1.51
N ASN A 49 4.07 -5.57 0.22
CA ASN A 49 4.69 -4.38 -0.35
C ASN A 49 3.75 -3.59 -1.29
N ALA A 50 2.43 -3.79 -1.20
CA ALA A 50 1.49 -3.19 -2.16
C ALA A 50 1.54 -1.66 -2.14
N ALA A 51 1.76 -1.06 -0.97
CA ALA A 51 1.87 0.39 -0.83
C ALA A 51 3.06 0.94 -1.62
N GLU A 52 4.26 0.35 -1.48
CA GLU A 52 5.45 0.75 -2.22
C GLU A 52 5.27 0.54 -3.72
N LEU A 53 4.72 -0.60 -4.14
CA LEU A 53 4.51 -0.92 -5.55
C LEU A 53 3.53 0.03 -6.23
N ILE A 54 2.43 0.40 -5.56
CA ILE A 54 1.44 1.34 -6.09
C ILE A 54 2.05 2.75 -6.18
N ILE A 55 2.71 3.23 -5.12
CA ILE A 55 3.31 4.57 -5.09
C ILE A 55 4.42 4.67 -6.13
N GLY A 56 5.33 3.69 -6.17
CA GLY A 56 6.43 3.62 -7.13
C GLY A 56 5.92 3.54 -8.57
N GLY A 57 4.89 2.73 -8.83
CA GLY A 57 4.27 2.62 -10.15
C GLY A 57 3.63 3.93 -10.63
N ILE A 58 2.88 4.61 -9.76
CA ILE A 58 2.29 5.92 -10.08
C ILE A 58 3.37 6.98 -10.28
N ALA A 59 4.42 6.97 -9.45
CA ALA A 59 5.55 7.89 -9.56
C ALA A 59 6.29 7.72 -10.89
N LEU A 60 6.59 6.48 -11.29
CA LEU A 60 7.20 6.16 -12.58
C LEU A 60 6.30 6.56 -13.77
N SER A 61 4.98 6.36 -13.65
CA SER A 61 4.03 6.74 -14.72
C SER A 61 3.91 8.26 -14.92
N LYS A 62 4.32 9.07 -13.94
CA LYS A 62 4.23 10.53 -13.97
C LYS A 62 5.59 11.23 -13.94
N GLY A 63 6.67 10.45 -13.94
CA GLY A 63 8.07 10.90 -13.89
C GLY A 63 8.68 11.05 -15.26
#